data_AF-A0A445C4C8-F1
#
_entry.id   AF-A0A445C4C8-F1
#
_cell.length_a   1.000
_cell.length_b   1.000
_cell.length_c   1.000
_cell.angle_alpha   90.00
_cell.angle_beta   90.00
_cell.angle_gamma   90.00
#
_symmetry.space_group_name_H-M   'P 1'
#
loop_
_entity.id
_entity.type
_entity.pdbx_description
1 polymer ?
#
loop_
_entity_poly.entity_id
_entity_poly.type
_entity_poly.pdbx_seq_one_letter_code
_entity_poly.pdbx_strand_id
1 'polypeptide(L)' 'MQSPPPCPPAKLYNAMKDVDSITPKIIDDIKSVEIVEGNGGPGTIKKLTIVEGQ' A
#
# COMPACT_ATOMS: atom_id res chain seq x y z
N MET A 1 9.45 -19.89 3.52
CA MET A 1 8.94 -18.55 3.85
C MET A 1 9.85 -17.97 4.91
N GLN A 2 10.71 -17.01 4.56
CA GLN A 2 11.60 -16.36 5.51
C GLN A 2 10.75 -15.44 6.37
N SER A 3 10.85 -15.54 7.71
CA SER A 3 10.17 -14.59 8.58
C SER A 3 10.70 -13.19 8.26
N PRO A 4 9.85 -12.18 8.02
CA PRO A 4 10.34 -10.83 7.78
C PRO A 4 11.20 -10.40 8.99
N PRO A 5 12.29 -9.63 8.75
CA PRO A 5 13.10 -9.11 9.83
C PRO A 5 12.20 -8.35 10.82
N PRO A 6 12.49 -8.40 12.14
CA PRO A 6 11.61 -7.83 13.15
C PRO A 6 11.45 -6.33 12.92
N CYS A 7 10.31 -5.94 12.36
CA CYS A 7 9.93 -4.54 12.17
C CYS A 7 8.97 -4.18 13.32
N PRO A 8 9.31 -3.19 14.16
CA PRO A 8 8.42 -2.81 15.26
C PRO A 8 7.02 -2.45 14.75
N PRO A 9 5.93 -2.88 15.43
CA PRO A 9 4.56 -2.63 14.98
C PRO A 9 4.27 -1.15 14.69
N ALA A 10 4.83 -0.24 15.50
CA ALA A 10 4.70 1.21 15.29
C ALA A 10 5.26 1.68 13.94
N LYS A 11 6.36 1.06 13.47
CA LYS A 11 6.98 1.40 12.20
C LYS A 11 6.13 0.93 11.02
N LEU A 12 5.59 -0.29 11.10
CA LEU A 12 4.66 -0.83 10.09
C LEU A 12 3.37 -0.01 10.04
N TYR A 13 2.82 0.35 11.20
CA TYR A 13 1.60 1.17 11.28
C TYR A 13 1.79 2.56 10.66
N ASN A 14 2.92 3.21 10.91
CA ASN A 14 3.21 4.50 10.28
C ASN A 14 3.42 4.36 8.77
N ALA A 15 4.09 3.31 8.29
CA ALA A 15 4.21 3.05 6.85
C ALA A 15 2.86 2.83 6.16
N MET A 16 1.88 2.24 6.87
CA MET A 16 0.53 2.03 6.34
C MET A 16 -0.23 3.34 6.07
N LYS A 17 0.11 4.44 6.76
CA LYS A 17 -0.52 5.76 6.50
C LYS A 17 -0.13 6.31 5.13
N ASP A 18 1.06 5.96 4.65
CA ASP A 18 1.62 6.41 3.37
C ASP A 18 1.53 5.31 2.29
N VAL A 19 0.78 4.23 2.54
CA VAL A 19 0.77 3.01 1.72
C VAL A 19 0.47 3.27 0.25
N ASP A 20 -0.40 4.23 -0.06
CA ASP A 20 -0.80 4.54 -1.43
C ASP A 20 0.38 5.08 -2.26
N SER A 21 1.30 5.79 -1.60
CA SER A 21 2.48 6.37 -2.23
C SER A 21 3.68 5.41 -2.26
N ILE A 22 3.72 4.47 -1.32
CA ILE A 22 4.83 3.52 -1.16
C ILE A 22 4.62 2.29 -2.04
N THR A 23 3.42 1.70 -2.02
CA THR A 23 3.07 0.44 -2.68
C THR A 23 3.52 0.37 -4.15
N PRO A 24 3.17 1.32 -5.04
CA PRO A 24 3.58 1.26 -6.45
C PRO A 24 5.09 1.45 -6.67
N LYS A 25 5.86 1.83 -5.63
CA LYS A 25 7.32 1.99 -5.70
C LYS A 25 8.06 0.74 -5.22
N ILE A 26 7.40 -0.14 -4.47
CA ILE A 26 8.04 -1.30 -3.83
C ILE A 26 7.49 -2.64 -4.33
N ILE A 27 6.34 -2.65 -5.01
CA ILE A 27 5.74 -3.82 -5.62
C ILE A 27 5.58 -3.51 -7.11
N ASP A 28 6.41 -4.14 -7.94
CA ASP A 28 6.48 -3.89 -9.38
C ASP A 28 5.15 -4.14 -10.11
N ASP A 29 4.37 -5.10 -9.61
CA ASP A 29 3.08 -5.49 -10.19
C ASP A 29 1.99 -4.43 -9.98
N ILE A 30 2.22 -3.46 -9.09
CA ILE A 30 1.23 -2.42 -8.76
C ILE A 30 1.55 -1.14 -9.53
N LYS A 31 0.68 -0.82 -10.48
CA LYS A 31 0.78 0.37 -11.33
C LYS A 31 0.36 1.65 -10.62
N SER A 32 -0.77 1.63 -9.90
CA SER A 32 -1.23 2.79 -9.13
C SER A 32 -2.12 2.39 -7.97
N VAL A 33 -2.14 3.23 -6.93
CA VAL A 33 -3.12 3.20 -5.85
C VAL A 33 -3.72 4.59 -5.73
N GLU A 34 -5.04 4.68 -5.85
CA GLU A 34 -5.77 5.95 -5.89
C GLU A 34 -6.92 5.92 -4.89
N ILE A 35 -7.07 6.97 -4.09
CA ILE A 35 -8.29 7.18 -3.30
C ILE A 35 -9.36 7.71 -4.25
N VAL A 36 -10.46 6.97 -4.42
CA VAL A 36 -11.60 7.38 -5.26
C VAL A 36 -12.72 8.01 -4.44
N GLU A 37 -12.79 7.71 -3.14
CA GLU A 37 -13.69 8.34 -2.19
C GLU A 37 -13.06 8.37 -0.79
N GLY A 38 -13.23 9.46 -0.05
CA GLY A 38 -12.71 9.63 1.30
C GLY A 38 -11.37 10.38 1.37
N ASN A 39 -10.68 10.26 2.50
CA ASN A 39 -9.51 11.08 2.85
C ASN A 39 -8.33 10.28 3.44
N GLY A 40 -8.39 8.95 3.37
CA GLY A 40 -7.40 8.05 3.97
C GLY A 40 -7.77 7.54 5.37
N GLY A 41 -8.85 8.05 5.99
CA GLY A 41 -9.42 7.54 7.23
C GLY A 41 -10.46 6.41 7.02
N PRO A 42 -11.19 6.02 8.08
CA PRO A 42 -12.26 5.02 7.99
C PRO A 42 -13.31 5.40 6.92
N GLY A 43 -13.74 4.41 6.13
CA GLY A 43 -14.69 4.60 5.03
C GLY A 43 -14.06 4.99 3.68
N THR A 44 -12.73 5.18 3.61
CA THR A 44 -12.03 5.47 2.35
C THR A 44 -12.15 4.29 1.37
N ILE A 45 -12.47 4.58 0.11
CA ILE A 45 -12.49 3.63 -1.00
C ILE A 45 -11.25 3.88 -1.88
N LYS A 46 -10.50 2.81 -2.14
CA LYS A 46 -9.27 2.85 -2.95
C LYS A 46 -9.40 1.98 -4.20
N LYS A 47 -8.87 2.49 -5.31
CA LYS A 47 -8.70 1.76 -6.55
C LYS A 47 -7.23 1.34 -6.68
N LEU A 48 -7.02 0.04 -6.87
CA LEU A 48 -5.72 -0.56 -7.14
C LEU A 48 -5.66 -0.93 -8.63
N THR A 49 -4.65 -0.42 -9.33
CA THR A 49 -4.38 -0.80 -10.72
C THR A 49 -3.14 -1.70 -10.75
N ILE A 50 -3.27 -2.88 -11.35
CA ILE A 50 -2.20 -3.87 -11.49
C ILE A 50 -1.70 -3.85 -12.93
N VAL A 51 -0.43 -4.18 -13.15
CA VAL A 51 0.14 -4.36 -14.49
C VAL A 51 -0.49 -5.59 -15.15
N GLU A 52 -0.96 -5.47 -16.39
CA GLU A 52 -1.48 -6.63 -17.13
C GLU A 52 -0.35 -7.46 -17.73
N GLY A 53 -0.41 -8.78 -17.55
CA GLY A 53 0.44 -9.73 -18.26
C GLY A 53 1.83 -10.02 -17.67
N GLN A 54 1.97 -9.93 -16.34
CA GLN A 54 3.11 -10.54 -15.63
C GLN A 54 2.93 -12.04 -15.42
#